data_AF-A0AAU2M387-F1
#
_entry.id   AF-A0AAU2M387-F1
#
_cell.length_a   1.000
_cell.length_b   1.000
_cell.length_c   1.000
_cell.angle_alpha   90.00
_cell.angle_beta   90.00
_cell.angle_gamma   90.00
#
_symmetry.space_group_name_H-M   'P 1'
#
loop_
_entity.id
_entity.type
_entity.pdbx_description
1 polymer ?
#
loop_
_entity_poly.entity_id
_entity_poly.type
_entity_poly.pdbx_seq_one_letter_code
_entity_poly.pdbx_strand_id
1 'polypeptide(L)'
;MADAQWSPGPRAWTAAEWLPVLDVVEPPRQRRLTVLVRLILLIPHFIVLFFLYIAAALTVIVGWFAALFLGRLPEPVFRFLAGCLGYQIRVGASSMLLVDRYPPFALDPPPDCPVRIEVRPTALNRLAVFFRLILMIPAAVVQGLVMSGWWAVAIIWWLITLILGRMPRPLFEATAAALRYEMRFGAYAMMLTPAYPKGFFGDDDLSVPQQQARSATRPLVMSGAGKGLLVLFLVLGLATSITTSTTTTWSNEPTDSM
;
A
#
# COMPACT_ATOMS: atom_id res chain seq x y z
N MET A 1 -6.90 36.31 -7.25
CA MET A 1 -5.70 35.64 -7.75
C MET A 1 -4.58 35.96 -6.77
N ALA A 2 -4.29 35.01 -5.88
CA ALA A 2 -3.19 35.10 -4.93
C ALA A 2 -2.59 33.69 -4.88
N ASP A 3 -1.32 33.61 -5.23
CA ASP A 3 -0.58 32.39 -5.46
C ASP A 3 -0.56 31.52 -4.20
N ALA A 4 -1.08 30.29 -4.34
CA ALA A 4 -0.97 29.24 -3.34
C ALA A 4 0.48 28.73 -3.30
N GLN A 5 1.38 29.59 -2.84
CA GLN A 5 2.78 29.25 -2.61
C GLN A 5 2.85 28.21 -1.51
N TRP A 6 3.22 26.99 -1.92
CA TRP A 6 3.65 25.90 -1.05
C TRP A 6 4.65 26.43 -0.01
N SER A 7 4.27 26.37 1.27
CA SER A 7 5.16 26.64 2.40
C SER A 7 5.14 25.39 3.30
N PRO A 8 6.26 24.68 3.46
CA PRO A 8 6.34 23.57 4.39
C PRO A 8 6.23 24.13 5.83
N GLY A 9 5.09 23.88 6.48
CA GLY A 9 4.84 24.32 7.85
C GLY A 9 5.89 23.82 8.86
N PRO A 10 5.96 24.43 10.06
CA PRO A 10 6.96 24.14 11.08
C PRO A 10 7.05 22.65 11.40
N ARG A 11 8.28 22.14 11.36
CA ARG A 11 8.62 20.72 11.42
C ARG A 11 8.42 20.18 12.84
N ALA A 12 7.54 19.20 13.02
CA ALA A 12 7.56 18.32 14.19
C ALA A 12 8.73 17.31 14.11
N TRP A 13 9.95 17.81 13.92
CA TRP A 13 11.18 17.02 13.78
C TRP A 13 12.10 17.28 14.97
N THR A 14 11.75 16.69 16.10
CA THR A 14 12.74 16.34 17.13
C THR A 14 12.71 14.82 17.31
N ALA A 15 13.66 14.16 16.64
CA ALA A 15 14.11 12.77 16.76
C ALA A 15 13.24 11.63 16.15
N ALA A 16 13.56 11.22 14.91
CA ALA A 16 14.23 9.93 14.60
C ALA A 16 13.70 9.06 13.43
N GLU A 17 12.46 9.21 12.92
CA GLU A 17 11.98 8.27 11.87
C GLU A 17 10.84 8.85 11.01
N TRP A 18 11.10 9.14 9.74
CA TRP A 18 10.08 9.67 8.80
C TRP A 18 9.34 8.51 8.11
N LEU A 19 8.01 8.44 8.30
CA LEU A 19 7.15 7.45 7.65
C LEU A 19 6.61 7.97 6.32
N PRO A 20 6.58 7.14 5.28
CA PRO A 20 5.84 7.43 4.05
C PRO A 20 4.38 7.78 4.33
N VAL A 21 3.88 8.79 3.62
CA VAL A 21 2.52 9.31 3.74
C VAL A 21 1.76 8.98 2.47
N LEU A 22 0.59 8.38 2.64
CA LEU A 22 -0.38 8.12 1.59
C LEU A 22 -1.44 9.21 1.63
N ASP A 23 -1.69 9.82 0.49
CA ASP A 23 -2.74 10.83 0.29
C ASP A 23 -3.71 10.30 -0.76
N VAL A 24 -4.95 10.02 -0.33
CA VAL A 24 -6.06 9.50 -1.14
C VAL A 24 -7.31 10.32 -0.86
N VAL A 25 -7.84 10.95 -1.90
CA VAL A 25 -9.10 11.70 -1.85
C VAL A 25 -10.28 10.73 -1.96
N GLU A 26 -11.22 10.79 -1.01
CA GLU A 26 -12.43 9.96 -1.02
C GLU A 26 -13.37 10.38 -2.18
N PRO A 27 -13.84 9.45 -3.02
CA PRO A 27 -14.73 9.76 -4.12
C PRO A 27 -16.15 10.06 -3.61
N PRO A 28 -16.78 11.18 -4.03
CA PRO A 28 -18.09 11.56 -3.54
C PRO A 28 -19.23 10.63 -3.99
N ARG A 29 -19.13 10.01 -5.19
CA ARG A 29 -20.11 9.04 -5.71
C ARG A 29 -19.59 8.32 -6.96
N GLN A 30 -19.64 6.99 -6.97
CA GLN A 30 -19.16 6.18 -8.09
C GLN A 30 -20.31 5.83 -9.06
N ARG A 31 -20.04 5.82 -10.37
CA ARG A 31 -21.00 5.28 -11.35
C ARG A 31 -20.87 3.75 -11.39
N ARG A 32 -21.98 3.03 -11.18
CA ARG A 32 -22.04 1.55 -11.10
C ARG A 32 -21.44 0.86 -12.33
N LEU A 33 -21.69 1.40 -13.52
CA LEU A 33 -21.10 0.88 -14.77
C LEU A 33 -19.59 1.06 -14.82
N THR A 34 -19.08 2.17 -14.27
CA THR A 34 -17.64 2.40 -14.16
C THR A 34 -17.00 1.36 -13.24
N VAL A 35 -17.66 0.95 -12.15
CA VAL A 35 -17.17 -0.11 -11.24
C VAL A 35 -17.01 -1.45 -11.97
N LEU A 36 -17.99 -1.84 -12.79
CA LEU A 36 -17.97 -3.10 -13.55
C LEU A 36 -16.88 -3.10 -14.64
N VAL A 37 -16.89 -2.08 -15.50
CA VAL A 37 -15.97 -2.00 -16.65
C VAL A 37 -14.53 -1.76 -16.21
N ARG A 38 -14.35 -1.12 -15.05
CA ARG A 38 -13.04 -0.81 -14.49
C ARG A 38 -12.17 -2.04 -14.24
N LEU A 39 -12.75 -3.17 -13.81
CA LEU A 39 -11.95 -4.38 -13.59
C LEU A 39 -11.29 -4.85 -14.91
N ILE A 40 -12.02 -4.76 -16.02
CA ILE A 40 -11.52 -5.08 -17.37
C ILE A 40 -10.50 -4.02 -17.82
N LEU A 41 -10.76 -2.74 -17.59
CA LEU A 41 -9.85 -1.63 -17.91
C LEU A 41 -8.52 -1.68 -17.14
N LEU A 42 -8.45 -2.37 -16.01
CA LEU A 42 -7.23 -2.55 -15.23
C LEU A 42 -6.35 -3.72 -15.74
N ILE A 43 -6.85 -4.59 -16.63
CA ILE A 43 -6.05 -5.70 -17.17
C ILE A 43 -4.73 -5.23 -17.78
N PRO A 44 -4.69 -4.16 -18.61
CA PRO A 44 -3.43 -3.62 -19.13
C PRO A 44 -2.49 -3.11 -18.03
N HIS A 45 -3.03 -2.54 -16.92
CA HIS A 45 -2.20 -2.11 -15.79
C HIS A 45 -1.52 -3.27 -15.09
N PHE A 46 -2.17 -4.42 -14.97
CA PHE A 46 -1.55 -5.62 -14.39
C PHE A 46 -0.40 -6.15 -15.25
N ILE A 47 -0.52 -6.06 -16.58
CA ILE A 47 0.58 -6.41 -17.50
C ILE A 47 1.76 -5.47 -17.30
N VAL A 48 1.52 -4.15 -17.24
CA VAL A 48 2.58 -3.16 -16.99
C VAL A 48 3.22 -3.38 -15.61
N LEU A 49 2.42 -3.66 -14.58
CA LEU A 49 2.92 -3.97 -13.23
C LEU A 49 3.82 -5.21 -13.24
N PHE A 50 3.45 -6.25 -13.97
CA PHE A 50 4.26 -7.46 -14.08
C PHE A 50 5.68 -7.15 -14.57
N PHE A 51 5.82 -6.39 -15.67
CA PHE A 51 7.13 -5.97 -16.18
C PHE A 51 7.85 -5.00 -15.22
N LEU A 52 7.12 -4.07 -14.59
CA LEU A 52 7.68 -3.17 -13.59
C LEU A 52 8.21 -3.92 -12.37
N TYR A 53 7.56 -4.99 -11.92
CA TYR A 53 8.05 -5.81 -10.81
C TYR A 53 9.34 -6.54 -11.16
N ILE A 54 9.48 -7.04 -12.38
CA ILE A 54 10.73 -7.65 -12.84
C ILE A 54 11.86 -6.61 -12.82
N ALA A 55 11.63 -5.43 -13.41
CA ALA A 55 12.61 -4.35 -13.42
C ALA A 55 12.92 -3.83 -12.01
N ALA A 56 11.91 -3.72 -11.14
CA ALA A 56 12.06 -3.34 -9.74
C ALA A 56 12.86 -4.37 -8.95
N ALA A 57 12.65 -5.67 -9.16
CA ALA A 57 13.43 -6.72 -8.49
C ALA A 57 14.92 -6.60 -8.80
N LEU A 58 15.27 -6.45 -10.09
CA LEU A 58 16.66 -6.22 -10.51
C LEU A 58 17.23 -4.92 -9.92
N THR A 59 16.43 -3.85 -9.93
CA THR A 59 16.83 -2.54 -9.41
C THR A 59 17.00 -2.55 -7.89
N VAL A 60 16.19 -3.32 -7.16
CA VAL A 60 16.32 -3.53 -5.70
C VAL A 60 17.61 -4.27 -5.39
N ILE A 61 17.99 -5.28 -6.17
CA ILE A 61 19.27 -5.98 -5.98
C ILE A 61 20.43 -4.99 -6.11
N VAL A 62 20.46 -4.21 -7.20
CA VAL A 62 21.48 -3.16 -7.41
C VAL A 62 21.44 -2.11 -6.28
N GLY A 63 20.24 -1.69 -5.88
CA GLY A 63 20.00 -0.73 -4.81
C GLY A 63 20.46 -1.24 -3.44
N TRP A 64 20.36 -2.55 -3.18
CA TRP A 64 20.79 -3.17 -1.94
C TRP A 64 22.31 -3.12 -1.81
N PHE A 65 23.04 -3.52 -2.87
CA PHE A 65 24.50 -3.36 -2.91
C PHE A 65 24.89 -1.88 -2.76
N ALA A 66 24.26 -0.99 -3.53
CA ALA A 66 24.54 0.44 -3.44
C ALA A 66 24.30 0.99 -2.02
N ALA A 67 23.20 0.59 -1.36
CA ALA A 67 22.90 1.00 -0.01
C ALA A 67 23.90 0.46 1.02
N LEU A 68 24.45 -0.75 0.84
CA LEU A 68 25.52 -1.28 1.69
C LEU A 68 26.83 -0.50 1.56
N PHE A 69 27.22 -0.14 0.34
CA PHE A 69 28.49 0.58 0.10
C PHE A 69 28.37 2.08 0.41
N LEU A 70 27.32 2.74 -0.10
CA LEU A 70 27.15 4.19 0.00
C LEU A 70 26.36 4.62 1.27
N GLY A 71 25.64 3.70 1.93
CA GLY A 71 24.72 4.07 3.01
C GLY A 71 23.50 4.86 2.54
N ARG A 72 23.24 4.91 1.22
CA ARG A 72 22.08 5.56 0.61
C ARG A 72 21.80 4.97 -0.77
N LEU A 73 20.56 5.10 -1.25
CA LEU A 73 20.24 4.75 -2.64
C LEU A 73 20.77 5.83 -3.60
N PRO A 74 21.38 5.44 -4.74
CA PRO A 74 21.63 6.36 -5.83
C PRO A 74 20.33 6.99 -6.34
N GLU A 75 20.38 8.27 -6.70
CA GLU A 75 19.22 9.02 -7.20
C GLU A 75 18.41 8.31 -8.31
N PRO A 76 19.00 7.74 -9.38
CA PRO A 76 18.22 7.07 -10.42
C PRO A 76 17.50 5.82 -9.92
N VAL A 77 18.13 5.05 -9.02
CA VAL A 77 17.56 3.85 -8.40
C VAL A 77 16.39 4.24 -7.51
N PHE A 78 16.58 5.26 -6.68
CA PHE A 78 15.54 5.80 -5.80
C PHE A 78 14.33 6.28 -6.61
N ARG A 79 14.55 7.09 -7.65
CA ARG A 79 13.47 7.64 -8.48
C ARG A 79 12.65 6.55 -9.17
N PHE A 80 13.33 5.55 -9.74
CA PHE A 80 12.64 4.43 -10.38
C PHE A 80 11.80 3.64 -9.38
N LEU A 81 12.37 3.24 -8.23
CA LEU A 81 11.65 2.47 -7.23
C LEU A 81 10.48 3.26 -6.61
N ALA A 82 10.66 4.56 -6.35
CA ALA A 82 9.59 5.43 -5.88
C ALA A 82 8.46 5.57 -6.92
N GLY A 83 8.81 5.71 -8.20
CA GLY A 83 7.85 5.72 -9.30
C GLY A 83 7.07 4.41 -9.41
N CYS A 84 7.77 3.26 -9.31
CA CYS A 84 7.16 1.93 -9.31
C CYS A 84 6.18 1.74 -8.15
N LEU A 85 6.60 2.09 -6.93
CA LEU A 85 5.74 2.03 -5.75
C LEU A 85 4.52 2.94 -5.92
N GLY A 86 4.72 4.17 -6.39
CA GLY A 86 3.62 5.10 -6.65
C GLY A 86 2.63 4.56 -7.66
N TYR A 87 3.12 3.92 -8.73
CA TYR A 87 2.29 3.30 -9.75
C TYR A 87 1.49 2.11 -9.19
N GLN A 88 2.14 1.21 -8.44
CA GLN A 88 1.47 0.11 -7.73
C GLN A 88 0.33 0.62 -6.85
N ILE A 89 0.58 1.63 -6.01
CA ILE A 89 -0.42 2.15 -5.08
C ILE A 89 -1.58 2.85 -5.81
N ARG A 90 -1.32 3.52 -6.94
CA ARG A 90 -2.39 4.08 -7.80
C ARG A 90 -3.28 2.99 -8.39
N VAL A 91 -2.68 1.90 -8.87
CA VAL A 91 -3.42 0.75 -9.41
C VAL A 91 -4.19 0.04 -8.29
N GLY A 92 -3.56 -0.18 -7.14
CA GLY A 92 -4.18 -0.76 -5.95
C GLY A 92 -5.37 0.05 -5.43
N ALA A 93 -5.23 1.37 -5.30
CA ALA A 93 -6.36 2.23 -4.94
C ALA A 93 -7.51 2.15 -5.95
N SER A 94 -7.18 2.00 -7.24
CA SER A 94 -8.20 1.89 -8.29
C SER A 94 -8.87 0.52 -8.30
N SER A 95 -8.12 -0.56 -8.09
CA SER A 95 -8.64 -1.94 -8.03
C SER A 95 -9.46 -2.19 -6.77
N MET A 96 -9.11 -1.53 -5.67
CA MET A 96 -9.84 -1.55 -4.41
C MET A 96 -11.02 -0.58 -4.34
N LEU A 97 -11.33 0.12 -5.44
CA LEU A 97 -12.43 1.10 -5.56
C LEU A 97 -12.30 2.30 -4.60
N LEU A 98 -11.11 2.58 -4.07
CA LEU A 98 -10.87 3.74 -3.21
C LEU A 98 -10.96 5.07 -3.96
N VAL A 99 -10.84 5.06 -5.29
CA VAL A 99 -10.76 6.27 -6.12
C VAL A 99 -11.48 6.06 -7.44
N ASP A 100 -12.26 7.03 -7.92
CA ASP A 100 -13.06 6.90 -9.16
C ASP A 100 -12.33 7.24 -10.46
N ARG A 101 -11.13 7.82 -10.39
CA ARG A 101 -10.33 8.16 -11.57
C ARG A 101 -9.48 6.98 -12.06
N TYR A 102 -9.40 6.79 -13.37
CA TYR A 102 -8.52 5.78 -13.98
C TYR A 102 -7.04 6.17 -13.81
N PRO A 103 -6.15 5.24 -13.40
CA PRO A 103 -4.76 5.56 -13.13
C PRO A 103 -3.98 5.83 -14.44
N PRO A 104 -3.17 6.91 -14.51
CA PRO A 104 -2.35 7.18 -15.69
C PRO A 104 -1.22 6.16 -15.84
N PHE A 105 -0.88 5.80 -17.08
CA PHE A 105 0.29 4.97 -17.44
C PHE A 105 1.60 5.78 -17.36
N ALA A 106 1.90 6.30 -16.18
CA ALA A 106 3.11 7.07 -15.93
C ALA A 106 3.63 6.74 -14.53
N LEU A 107 4.96 6.65 -14.39
CA LEU A 107 5.62 6.49 -13.09
C LEU A 107 5.52 7.79 -12.27
N ASP A 108 5.72 8.92 -12.95
CA ASP A 108 5.52 10.27 -12.40
C ASP A 108 4.11 10.78 -12.75
N PRO A 109 3.20 10.87 -11.76
CA PRO A 109 1.81 11.24 -12.03
C PRO A 109 1.64 12.77 -12.17
N PRO A 110 0.65 13.23 -12.95
CA PRO A 110 0.29 14.65 -13.04
C PRO A 110 -0.10 15.25 -11.67
N PRO A 111 0.00 16.57 -11.45
CA PRO A 111 -0.34 17.26 -10.19
C PRO A 111 -1.78 17.07 -9.67
N ASP A 112 -2.71 16.68 -10.54
CA ASP A 112 -4.13 16.46 -10.18
C ASP A 112 -4.46 14.97 -9.91
N CYS A 113 -3.45 14.10 -9.84
CA CYS A 113 -3.66 12.70 -9.52
C CYS A 113 -4.19 12.54 -8.08
N PRO A 114 -5.30 11.80 -7.87
CA PRO A 114 -5.98 11.69 -6.58
C PRO A 114 -5.25 10.78 -5.57
N VAL A 115 -4.27 10.00 -6.01
CA VAL A 115 -3.43 9.16 -5.14
C VAL A 115 -2.00 9.60 -5.24
N ARG A 116 -1.45 10.07 -4.12
CA ARG A 116 -0.06 10.50 -4.01
C ARG A 116 0.65 9.77 -2.88
N ILE A 117 1.91 9.48 -3.14
CA ILE A 117 2.84 9.04 -2.12
C ILE A 117 3.88 10.14 -1.96
N GLU A 118 4.09 10.59 -0.74
CA GLU A 118 5.29 11.35 -0.40
C GLU A 118 6.34 10.31 0.00
N VAL A 119 7.52 10.35 -0.64
CA VAL A 119 8.72 9.54 -0.35
C VAL A 119 9.93 10.48 -0.47
N ARG A 120 10.86 10.42 0.48
CA ARG A 120 12.04 11.30 0.51
C ARG A 120 13.33 10.47 0.51
N PRO A 121 14.34 10.85 -0.27
CA PRO A 121 15.66 10.25 -0.16
C PRO A 121 16.19 10.46 1.26
N THR A 122 16.69 9.40 1.89
CA THR A 122 17.25 9.49 3.23
C THR A 122 18.42 8.52 3.39
N ALA A 123 19.22 8.73 4.44
CA ALA A 123 20.34 7.86 4.75
C ALA A 123 19.84 6.51 5.29
N LEU A 124 20.49 5.43 4.88
CA LEU A 124 20.21 4.06 5.30
C LEU A 124 21.37 3.54 6.15
N ASN A 125 21.04 2.98 7.30
CA ASN A 125 22.03 2.27 8.10
C ASN A 125 22.36 0.93 7.41
N ARG A 126 23.64 0.71 7.09
CA ARG A 126 24.14 -0.48 6.38
C ARG A 126 23.76 -1.77 7.11
N LEU A 127 23.89 -1.78 8.43
CA LEU A 127 23.53 -2.93 9.25
C LEU A 127 22.01 -3.17 9.21
N ALA A 128 21.22 -2.10 9.24
CA ALA A 128 19.77 -2.21 9.09
C ALA A 128 19.36 -2.71 7.70
N VAL A 129 20.09 -2.37 6.64
CA VAL A 129 19.89 -2.89 5.26
C VAL A 129 20.19 -4.38 5.19
N PHE A 130 21.23 -4.85 5.87
CA PHE A 130 21.59 -6.27 5.90
C PHE A 130 20.56 -7.11 6.69
N PHE A 131 20.22 -6.69 7.92
CA PHE A 131 19.21 -7.37 8.74
C PHE A 131 17.76 -7.10 8.30
N ARG A 132 17.59 -6.27 7.26
CA ARG A 132 16.28 -5.89 6.74
C ARG A 132 15.44 -7.09 6.33
N LEU A 133 16.07 -8.11 5.74
CA LEU A 133 15.37 -9.31 5.28
C LEU A 133 14.70 -10.06 6.44
N ILE A 134 15.37 -10.13 7.59
CA ILE A 134 14.80 -10.75 8.81
C ILE A 134 13.69 -9.88 9.37
N LEU A 135 13.92 -8.56 9.47
CA LEU A 135 12.91 -7.60 9.94
C LEU A 135 11.69 -7.54 9.01
N MET A 136 11.85 -7.85 7.72
CA MET A 136 10.75 -7.86 6.77
C MET A 136 9.78 -9.01 7.04
N ILE A 137 10.20 -10.11 7.69
CA ILE A 137 9.36 -11.29 7.90
C ILE A 137 8.09 -10.96 8.70
N PRO A 138 8.14 -10.35 9.90
CA PRO A 138 6.92 -10.02 10.63
C PRO A 138 6.00 -9.06 9.85
N ALA A 139 6.57 -8.05 9.20
CA ALA A 139 5.79 -7.12 8.39
C ALA A 139 5.15 -7.80 7.16
N ALA A 140 5.87 -8.72 6.52
CA ALA A 140 5.39 -9.50 5.39
C ALA A 140 4.26 -10.46 5.81
N VAL A 141 4.33 -11.04 7.00
CA VAL A 141 3.24 -11.86 7.57
C VAL A 141 1.99 -11.02 7.76
N VAL A 142 2.10 -9.86 8.43
CA VAL A 142 0.96 -8.95 8.61
C VAL A 142 0.38 -8.52 7.27
N GLN A 143 1.22 -8.06 6.34
CA GLN A 143 0.80 -7.66 4.99
C GLN A 143 0.11 -8.81 4.25
N GLY A 144 0.69 -10.01 4.29
CA GLY A 144 0.17 -11.21 3.64
C GLY A 144 -1.19 -11.62 4.18
N LEU A 145 -1.36 -11.62 5.50
CA LEU A 145 -2.63 -11.92 6.16
C LEU A 145 -3.70 -10.88 5.78
N VAL A 146 -3.38 -9.59 5.86
CA VAL A 146 -4.34 -8.53 5.53
C VAL A 146 -4.77 -8.61 4.08
N MET A 147 -3.82 -8.81 3.15
CA MET A 147 -4.14 -8.92 1.74
C MET A 147 -4.93 -10.19 1.43
N SER A 148 -4.55 -11.35 1.98
CA SER A 148 -5.30 -12.60 1.80
C SER A 148 -6.74 -12.46 2.30
N GLY A 149 -6.89 -11.88 3.49
CA GLY A 149 -8.20 -11.56 4.06
C GLY A 149 -9.02 -10.63 3.17
N TRP A 150 -8.42 -9.52 2.73
CA TRP A 150 -9.05 -8.58 1.80
C TRP A 150 -9.53 -9.27 0.52
N TRP A 151 -8.68 -10.09 -0.11
CA TRP A 151 -9.02 -10.85 -1.32
C TRP A 151 -10.18 -11.82 -1.08
N ALA A 152 -10.22 -12.50 0.06
CA ALA A 152 -11.30 -13.45 0.40
C ALA A 152 -12.69 -12.81 0.41
N VAL A 153 -12.77 -11.52 0.78
CA VAL A 153 -14.04 -10.77 0.82
C VAL A 153 -14.19 -9.76 -0.31
N ALA A 154 -13.20 -9.65 -1.21
CA ALA A 154 -13.19 -8.68 -2.30
C ALA A 154 -14.42 -8.81 -3.22
N ILE A 155 -14.86 -10.03 -3.52
CA ILE A 155 -16.06 -10.28 -4.34
C ILE A 155 -17.32 -9.75 -3.64
N ILE A 156 -17.44 -9.98 -2.32
CA ILE A 156 -18.58 -9.53 -1.51
C ILE A 156 -18.62 -8.00 -1.49
N TRP A 157 -17.47 -7.36 -1.25
CA TRP A 157 -17.36 -5.90 -1.24
C TRP A 157 -17.58 -5.27 -2.61
N TRP A 158 -17.07 -5.89 -3.66
CA TRP A 158 -17.31 -5.48 -5.03
C TRP A 158 -18.81 -5.53 -5.37
N LEU A 159 -19.52 -6.57 -4.94
CA LEU A 159 -20.97 -6.67 -5.11
C LEU A 159 -21.72 -5.59 -4.29
N ILE A 160 -21.33 -5.39 -3.03
CA ILE A 160 -21.93 -4.36 -2.17
C ILE A 160 -21.76 -2.96 -2.77
N THR A 161 -20.57 -2.62 -3.24
CA THR A 161 -20.28 -1.32 -3.88
C THR A 161 -21.03 -1.15 -5.19
N LEU A 162 -21.20 -2.21 -5.98
CA LEU A 162 -22.03 -2.21 -7.20
C LEU A 162 -23.52 -1.94 -6.90
N ILE A 163 -24.04 -2.51 -5.80
CA ILE A 163 -25.45 -2.36 -5.38
C ILE A 163 -25.71 -1.02 -4.68
N LEU A 164 -24.79 -0.53 -3.85
CA LEU A 164 -24.93 0.76 -3.17
C LEU A 164 -24.55 1.95 -4.06
N GLY A 165 -23.67 1.77 -5.04
CA GLY A 165 -23.07 2.85 -5.82
C GLY A 165 -22.16 3.79 -5.01
N ARG A 166 -21.82 3.38 -3.78
CA ARG A 166 -20.88 4.07 -2.88
C ARG A 166 -20.21 3.05 -1.96
N MET A 167 -18.99 3.35 -1.53
CA MET A 167 -18.28 2.55 -0.54
C MET A 167 -18.79 2.88 0.87
N PRO A 168 -19.17 1.89 1.69
CA PRO A 168 -19.46 2.11 3.11
C PRO A 168 -18.22 2.67 3.83
N ARG A 169 -18.40 3.65 4.72
CA ARG A 169 -17.27 4.30 5.43
C ARG A 169 -16.34 3.33 6.16
N PRO A 170 -16.83 2.34 6.95
CA PRO A 170 -15.93 1.40 7.63
C PRO A 170 -15.10 0.56 6.66
N LEU A 171 -15.66 0.26 5.48
CA LEU A 171 -14.96 -0.45 4.43
C LEU A 171 -13.86 0.44 3.84
N PHE A 172 -14.19 1.68 3.46
CA PHE A 172 -13.21 2.64 2.96
C PHE A 172 -12.03 2.82 3.93
N GLU A 173 -12.32 3.03 5.22
CA GLU A 173 -11.29 3.17 6.27
C GLU A 173 -10.36 1.95 6.32
N ALA A 174 -10.93 0.74 6.37
CA ALA A 174 -10.15 -0.50 6.47
C ALA A 174 -9.31 -0.76 5.22
N THR A 175 -9.88 -0.56 4.04
CA THR A 175 -9.16 -0.72 2.78
C THR A 175 -8.06 0.33 2.61
N ALA A 176 -8.32 1.58 3.01
CA ALA A 176 -7.32 2.64 2.99
C ALA A 176 -6.17 2.36 3.96
N ALA A 177 -6.46 1.79 5.14
CA ALA A 177 -5.45 1.34 6.09
C ALA A 177 -4.62 0.18 5.53
N ALA A 178 -5.26 -0.80 4.88
CA ALA A 178 -4.58 -1.91 4.22
C ALA A 178 -3.65 -1.42 3.11
N LEU A 179 -4.12 -0.52 2.24
CA LEU A 179 -3.31 0.08 1.17
C LEU A 179 -2.18 0.96 1.72
N ARG A 180 -2.40 1.67 2.84
CA ARG A 180 -1.36 2.45 3.53
C ARG A 180 -0.27 1.54 4.09
N TYR A 181 -0.65 0.41 4.69
CA TYR A 181 0.30 -0.57 5.20
C TYR A 181 1.09 -1.20 4.05
N GLU A 182 0.43 -1.54 2.94
CA GLU A 182 1.07 -2.02 1.70
C GLU A 182 2.10 -1.02 1.17
N MET A 183 1.75 0.26 1.10
CA MET A 183 2.66 1.32 0.66
C MET A 183 3.87 1.44 1.58
N ARG A 184 3.67 1.42 2.91
CA ARG A 184 4.75 1.49 3.90
C ARG A 184 5.65 0.26 3.84
N PHE A 185 5.07 -0.92 3.72
CA PHE A 185 5.79 -2.17 3.56
C PHE A 185 6.59 -2.18 2.25
N GLY A 186 5.99 -1.77 1.13
CA GLY A 186 6.66 -1.66 -0.16
C GLY A 186 7.80 -0.65 -0.14
N ALA A 187 7.60 0.52 0.48
CA ALA A 187 8.66 1.51 0.67
C ALA A 187 9.80 0.95 1.54
N TYR A 188 9.48 0.16 2.56
CA TYR A 188 10.49 -0.52 3.36
C TYR A 188 11.20 -1.61 2.54
N ALA A 189 10.49 -2.49 1.86
CA ALA A 189 11.06 -3.57 1.06
C ALA A 189 11.96 -3.06 -0.07
N MET A 190 11.57 -1.98 -0.74
CA MET A 190 12.36 -1.31 -1.79
C MET A 190 13.42 -0.34 -1.24
N MET A 191 13.61 -0.31 0.08
CA MET A 191 14.60 0.53 0.78
C MET A 191 14.42 2.05 0.64
N LEU A 192 13.26 2.49 0.19
CA LEU A 192 12.93 3.91 0.02
C LEU A 192 12.82 4.68 1.34
N THR A 193 12.59 3.99 2.46
CA THR A 193 12.61 4.54 3.81
C THR A 193 13.32 3.59 4.76
N PRO A 194 14.03 4.03 5.80
CA PRO A 194 14.50 3.17 6.89
C PRO A 194 13.37 2.82 7.87
N ALA A 195 12.23 3.50 7.77
CA ALA A 195 11.19 3.44 8.78
C ALA A 195 10.40 2.12 8.74
N TYR A 196 10.32 1.42 9.87
CA TYR A 196 9.58 0.17 9.94
C TYR A 196 8.06 0.43 9.76
N PRO A 197 7.33 -0.40 8.99
CA PRO A 197 5.90 -0.21 8.77
C PRO A 197 5.11 -0.34 10.08
N LYS A 198 4.70 0.82 10.63
CA LYS A 198 3.89 0.97 11.85
C LYS A 198 2.57 1.68 11.57
N GLY A 199 1.70 1.81 12.58
CA GLY A 199 0.43 2.54 12.49
C GLY A 199 -0.62 1.84 11.63
N PHE A 200 -0.78 0.53 11.84
CA PHE A 200 -1.73 -0.30 11.08
C PHE A 200 -3.20 0.11 11.29
N PHE A 201 -3.57 0.49 12.51
CA PHE A 201 -4.96 0.84 12.89
C PHE A 201 -5.29 2.35 12.77
N GLY A 202 -4.58 3.07 11.90
CA GLY A 202 -4.74 4.51 11.70
C GLY A 202 -3.80 5.36 12.55
N ASP A 203 -4.09 6.66 12.57
CA ASP A 203 -3.38 7.67 13.36
C ASP A 203 -4.21 8.04 14.61
N ASP A 204 -3.53 8.37 15.71
CA ASP A 204 -4.20 8.82 16.94
C ASP A 204 -4.70 10.26 16.75
N ASP A 205 -6.01 10.45 16.92
CA ASP A 205 -6.75 11.72 16.70
C ASP A 205 -6.16 12.91 17.50
N LEU A 206 -5.48 12.62 18.62
CA LEU A 206 -4.87 13.58 19.53
C LEU A 206 -3.48 14.10 19.09
N SER A 207 -2.87 13.49 18.06
CA SER A 207 -1.48 13.76 17.67
C SER A 207 -1.33 14.71 16.47
N VAL A 208 -2.43 15.17 15.87
CA VAL A 208 -2.41 15.86 14.58
C VAL A 208 -3.07 17.25 14.67
N PRO A 209 -2.34 18.35 14.40
CA PRO A 209 -2.94 19.67 14.28
C PRO A 209 -4.00 19.69 13.17
N GLN A 210 -5.25 20.02 13.53
CA GLN A 210 -6.46 19.99 12.67
C GLN A 210 -6.41 20.87 11.42
N GLN A 211 -5.34 21.64 11.20
CA GLN A 211 -5.29 22.73 10.22
C GLN A 211 -4.96 22.32 8.77
N GLN A 212 -4.76 21.02 8.49
CA GLN A 212 -4.37 20.58 7.15
C GLN A 212 -4.90 19.19 6.74
N ALA A 213 -6.14 18.83 7.10
CA ALA A 213 -6.80 17.66 6.53
C ALA A 213 -7.13 17.91 5.05
N ARG A 214 -6.14 17.73 4.16
CA ARG A 214 -6.31 17.83 2.69
C ARG A 214 -6.90 16.54 2.09
N SER A 215 -6.95 15.45 2.86
CA SER A 215 -7.15 14.09 2.32
C SER A 215 -7.75 13.13 3.34
N ALA A 216 -8.49 12.11 2.87
CA ALA A 216 -9.19 11.14 3.72
C ALA A 216 -8.24 10.18 4.47
N THR A 217 -6.95 10.17 4.10
CA THR A 217 -5.89 9.34 4.70
C THR A 217 -4.86 10.15 5.48
N ARG A 218 -5.08 11.46 5.68
CA ARG A 218 -4.13 12.37 6.33
C ARG A 218 -4.84 13.37 7.28
N PRO A 219 -5.03 13.02 8.57
CA PRO A 219 -4.76 11.71 9.19
C PRO A 219 -5.81 10.64 8.86
N LEU A 220 -5.42 9.37 8.91
CA LEU A 220 -6.38 8.27 8.76
C LEU A 220 -6.94 7.91 10.16
N VAL A 221 -8.07 8.50 10.50
CA VAL A 221 -8.79 8.19 11.75
C VAL A 221 -9.79 7.07 11.48
N MET A 222 -9.73 6.00 12.27
CA MET A 222 -10.58 4.82 12.06
C MET A 222 -11.67 4.71 13.11
N SER A 223 -12.90 4.48 12.66
CA SER A 223 -14.03 4.09 13.48
C SER A 223 -13.83 2.71 14.10
N GLY A 224 -14.57 2.39 15.18
CA GLY A 224 -14.56 1.05 15.78
C GLY A 224 -14.95 -0.05 14.79
N ALA A 225 -15.90 0.24 13.90
CA ALA A 225 -16.32 -0.67 12.83
C ALA A 225 -15.20 -0.89 11.79
N GLY A 226 -14.48 0.18 11.40
CA GLY A 226 -13.34 0.08 10.47
C GLY A 226 -12.21 -0.77 11.06
N LYS A 227 -11.89 -0.59 12.34
CA LYS A 227 -10.92 -1.44 13.06
C LYS A 227 -11.38 -2.89 13.14
N GLY A 228 -12.66 -3.14 13.43
CA GLY A 228 -13.25 -4.48 13.42
C GLY A 228 -13.11 -5.17 12.07
N LEU A 229 -13.29 -4.43 10.97
CA LEU A 229 -13.14 -4.96 9.62
C LEU A 229 -11.68 -5.30 9.27
N LEU A 230 -10.72 -4.50 9.73
CA LEU A 230 -9.30 -4.84 9.60
C LEU A 230 -8.93 -6.12 10.35
N VAL A 231 -9.46 -6.29 11.56
CA VAL A 231 -9.28 -7.53 12.33
C VAL A 231 -9.91 -8.70 11.59
N LEU A 232 -11.09 -8.52 11.00
CA LEU A 232 -11.73 -9.53 10.17
C LEU A 232 -10.82 -9.94 9.00
N PHE A 233 -10.16 -9.00 8.32
CA PHE A 233 -9.20 -9.34 7.25
C PHE A 233 -8.03 -10.15 7.78
N LEU A 234 -7.45 -9.79 8.92
CA LEU A 234 -6.37 -10.58 9.53
C LEU A 234 -6.82 -12.02 9.85
N VAL A 235 -7.99 -12.18 10.45
CA VAL A 235 -8.54 -13.49 10.81
C VAL A 235 -8.85 -14.34 9.58
N LEU A 236 -9.50 -13.75 8.56
CA LEU A 236 -9.79 -14.44 7.29
C LEU A 236 -8.52 -14.79 6.52
N GLY A 237 -7.52 -13.90 6.55
CA GLY A 237 -6.20 -14.15 5.97
C GLY A 237 -5.50 -15.32 6.64
N LEU A 238 -5.61 -15.43 7.96
CA LEU A 238 -5.05 -16.56 8.71
C LEU A 238 -5.79 -17.86 8.38
N ALA A 239 -7.12 -17.83 8.35
CA ALA A 239 -7.94 -18.98 8.01
C ALA A 239 -7.62 -19.51 6.61
N THR A 240 -7.56 -18.64 5.61
CA THR A 240 -7.18 -18.99 4.23
C THR A 240 -5.78 -19.58 4.14
N SER A 241 -4.79 -18.98 4.82
CA SER A 241 -3.42 -19.50 4.85
C SER A 241 -3.32 -20.92 5.44
N ILE A 242 -4.12 -21.21 6.47
CA ILE A 242 -4.17 -22.56 7.08
C ILE A 242 -4.82 -23.56 6.10
N THR A 243 -5.93 -23.20 5.46
CA THR A 243 -6.63 -24.08 4.51
C THR A 243 -5.75 -24.46 3.31
N THR A 244 -4.98 -23.52 2.76
CA THR A 244 -4.07 -23.82 1.65
C THR A 244 -2.96 -24.77 2.09
N SER A 245 -2.47 -24.64 3.32
CA SER A 245 -1.39 -25.47 3.87
C SER A 245 -1.84 -26.92 4.09
N THR A 246 -3.07 -27.16 4.52
CA THR A 246 -3.60 -28.53 4.74
C THR A 246 -3.91 -29.26 3.44
N THR A 247 -4.32 -28.56 2.38
CA THR A 247 -4.54 -29.20 1.07
C THR A 247 -3.25 -29.74 0.44
N THR A 248 -2.10 -29.10 0.69
CA THR A 248 -0.80 -29.55 0.14
C THR A 248 -0.23 -30.77 0.87
N THR A 249 -0.59 -30.97 2.15
CA THR A 249 -0.13 -32.15 2.90
C THR A 249 -0.89 -33.43 2.55
N TRP A 250 -2.17 -33.33 2.17
CA TRP A 250 -2.99 -34.49 1.80
C TRP A 250 -2.64 -35.10 0.43
N SER A 251 -2.04 -34.34 -0.49
CA SER A 251 -1.67 -34.84 -1.82
C SER A 251 -0.34 -35.61 -1.87
N ASN A 252 0.38 -35.72 -0.75
CA ASN A 252 1.71 -36.34 -0.68
C ASN A 252 1.72 -37.70 0.02
N GLU A 253 0.57 -38.38 0.12
CA GLU A 253 0.55 -39.77 0.57
C GLU A 253 1.22 -40.65 -0.51
N PRO A 254 2.34 -41.34 -0.20
CA PRO A 254 2.93 -42.27 -1.15
C PRO A 254 1.94 -43.42 -1.32
N THR A 255 1.39 -43.57 -2.52
CA THR A 255 0.85 -44.86 -2.95
C THR A 255 2.01 -45.84 -3.01
N ASP A 256 2.34 -46.45 -1.88
CA ASP A 256 3.10 -47.69 -1.82
C ASP A 256 2.22 -48.78 -2.44
N SER A 257 2.32 -48.91 -3.76
CA SER A 257 1.83 -50.06 -4.49
C SER A 257 2.84 -51.21 -4.32
N MET A 258 2.31 -52.30 -3.76
CA MET A 258 2.86 -53.66 -3.69
C MET A 258 3.50 -54.15 -4.99
#